data_AF-A0A6M3ZUE3-F1
#
_entry.id   AF-A0A6M3ZUE3-F1
#
_cell.length_a   1.000
_cell.length_b   1.000
_cell.length_c   1.000
_cell.angle_alpha   90.00
_cell.angle_beta   90.00
_cell.angle_gamma   90.00
#
_symmetry.space_group_name_H-M   'P 1'
#
loop_
_entity.id
_entity.type
_entity.pdbx_description
1 polymer ?
#
loop_
_entity_poly.entity_id
_entity_poly.type
_entity_poly.pdbx_seq_one_letter_code
_entity_poly.pdbx_strand_id
1 'polypeptide(L)'
;MAGPEDGEPILIATMHGKERVLASSLAALGFCVLLPVGYDTDALGTFSGDIRRLGTAFDAALEKARRACLATGIARAVASEGSYRPSQTLFPGASNAELMAFVDLEKDFSCIEYLTDLPTRFVKGRVPADPNAAQTRELLDTMGWPTIKALVLPQDPILGTREEEVFKGIGDETGLQQAMNICAAVSGDGLVHLETDLRAHMNPTRMASVAQVGQLLAQRLRREGYGPSVQAAPAQGVPAYPYPDLPSSKSVDRAIFS
;
A
#
# COMPACT_ATOMS: atom_id res chain seq x y z
N MET A 1 -4.08 -11.62 -14.93
CA MET A 1 -3.44 -12.75 -14.22
C MET A 1 -1.94 -12.52 -14.20
N ALA A 2 -1.27 -12.84 -13.10
CA ALA A 2 0.19 -12.87 -13.00
C ALA A 2 0.61 -14.14 -12.25
N GLY A 3 1.81 -14.66 -12.53
CA GLY A 3 2.27 -15.93 -11.97
C GLY A 3 1.90 -17.16 -12.82
N PRO A 4 2.26 -18.36 -12.35
CA PRO A 4 1.99 -19.62 -13.06
C PRO A 4 0.49 -19.92 -13.16
N GLU A 5 0.03 -20.44 -14.30
CA GLU A 5 -1.38 -20.78 -14.53
C GLU A 5 -1.85 -21.97 -13.67
N ASP A 6 -0.93 -22.88 -13.33
CA ASP A 6 -1.13 -24.04 -12.46
C ASP A 6 -0.82 -23.74 -10.98
N GLY A 7 -0.47 -22.50 -10.65
CA GLY A 7 -0.23 -22.06 -9.28
C GLY A 7 -1.51 -22.04 -8.44
N GLU A 8 -1.36 -22.19 -7.13
CA GLU A 8 -2.47 -22.02 -6.20
C GLU A 8 -3.06 -20.60 -6.36
N PRO A 9 -4.39 -20.45 -6.48
CA PRO A 9 -4.99 -19.15 -6.72
C PRO A 9 -4.92 -18.27 -5.47
N ILE A 10 -4.60 -16.99 -5.68
CA ILE A 10 -4.63 -15.96 -4.63
C ILE A 10 -5.29 -14.69 -5.14
N LEU A 11 -6.14 -14.08 -4.30
CA LEU A 11 -6.77 -12.80 -4.60
C LEU A 11 -5.99 -11.63 -4.04
N ILE A 12 -5.90 -10.56 -4.82
CA ILE A 12 -5.59 -9.22 -4.29
C ILE A 12 -6.92 -8.55 -3.97
N ALA A 13 -7.39 -8.70 -2.73
CA ALA A 13 -8.64 -8.16 -2.20
C ALA A 13 -8.52 -6.67 -1.85
N THR A 14 -7.96 -5.89 -2.77
CA THR A 14 -7.74 -4.45 -2.59
C THR A 14 -8.09 -3.72 -3.88
N MET A 15 -8.72 -2.56 -3.75
CA MET A 15 -9.11 -1.77 -4.92
C MET A 15 -7.98 -0.94 -5.50
N HIS A 16 -8.18 -0.55 -6.76
CA HIS A 16 -7.50 0.53 -7.46
C HIS A 16 -5.98 0.35 -7.59
N GLY A 17 -5.55 -0.44 -8.56
CA GLY A 17 -4.19 -0.37 -9.12
C GLY A 17 -3.07 -0.96 -8.26
N LYS A 18 -3.37 -1.51 -7.08
CA LYS A 18 -2.37 -2.08 -6.16
C LYS A 18 -1.80 -3.40 -6.67
N GLU A 19 -2.50 -4.09 -7.57
CA GLU A 19 -1.98 -5.26 -8.26
C GLU A 19 -0.65 -4.98 -8.96
N ARG A 20 -0.45 -3.74 -9.43
CA ARG A 20 0.79 -3.31 -10.10
C ARG A 20 2.03 -3.47 -9.22
N VAL A 21 1.87 -3.42 -7.90
CA VAL A 21 2.99 -3.50 -6.95
C VAL A 21 2.99 -4.78 -6.11
N LEU A 22 1.88 -5.51 -6.07
CA LEU A 22 1.75 -6.74 -5.27
C LEU A 22 1.86 -8.02 -6.09
N ALA A 23 1.41 -7.99 -7.35
CA ALA A 23 1.27 -9.21 -8.15
C ALA A 23 2.60 -9.94 -8.37
N SER A 24 3.69 -9.20 -8.62
CA SER A 24 5.02 -9.81 -8.85
C SER A 24 5.54 -10.54 -7.62
N SER A 25 5.40 -9.96 -6.42
CA SER A 25 5.86 -10.58 -5.17
C SER A 25 5.07 -11.84 -4.83
N LEU A 26 3.76 -11.86 -5.10
CA LEU A 26 2.91 -13.04 -4.89
C LEU A 26 3.16 -14.12 -5.94
N ALA A 27 3.29 -13.73 -7.21
CA ALA A 27 3.65 -14.65 -8.30
C ALA A 27 5.00 -15.34 -8.04
N ALA A 28 5.97 -14.62 -7.44
CA ALA A 28 7.26 -15.19 -7.04
C ALA A 28 7.17 -16.23 -5.90
N LEU A 29 6.01 -16.35 -5.22
CA LEU A 29 5.70 -17.44 -4.30
C LEU A 29 5.00 -18.61 -5.00
N GLY A 30 4.87 -18.59 -6.33
CA GLY A 30 4.22 -19.65 -7.10
C GLY A 30 2.69 -19.55 -7.14
N PHE A 31 2.10 -18.45 -6.67
CA PHE A 31 0.65 -18.26 -6.75
C PHE A 31 0.20 -17.81 -8.14
N CYS A 32 -0.98 -18.27 -8.55
CA CYS A 32 -1.74 -17.68 -9.64
C CYS A 32 -2.49 -16.44 -9.10
N VAL A 33 -2.01 -15.25 -9.44
CA VAL A 33 -2.58 -13.98 -8.93
C VAL A 33 -3.82 -13.60 -9.72
N LEU A 34 -4.94 -13.59 -9.00
CA LEU A 34 -6.26 -13.22 -9.49
C LEU A 34 -6.66 -11.85 -8.96
N LEU A 35 -7.38 -11.12 -9.80
CA LEU A 35 -8.02 -9.87 -9.42
C LEU A 35 -9.52 -10.12 -9.25
N PRO A 36 -10.16 -9.43 -8.32
CA PRO A 36 -11.62 -9.42 -8.25
C PRO A 36 -12.18 -8.71 -9.50
N VAL A 37 -12.41 -9.43 -10.60
CA VAL A 37 -13.06 -8.91 -11.81
C VAL A 37 -14.57 -9.06 -11.64
N GLY A 38 -15.33 -7.96 -11.77
CA GLY A 38 -16.79 -7.97 -11.60
C GLY A 38 -17.25 -8.08 -10.14
N TYR A 39 -16.32 -8.00 -9.19
CA TYR A 39 -16.61 -8.04 -7.76
C TYR A 39 -16.38 -6.65 -7.17
N ASP A 40 -17.48 -5.97 -6.83
CA ASP A 40 -17.42 -4.70 -6.15
C ASP A 40 -17.02 -4.94 -4.69
N THR A 41 -15.76 -4.72 -4.35
CA THR A 41 -15.33 -4.76 -2.95
C THR A 41 -15.97 -3.66 -2.11
N ASP A 42 -16.62 -2.65 -2.70
CA ASP A 42 -17.45 -1.69 -1.97
C ASP A 42 -18.79 -2.33 -1.51
N ALA A 43 -19.27 -3.38 -2.18
CA ALA A 43 -20.48 -4.13 -1.77
C ALA A 43 -20.27 -5.00 -0.52
N LEU A 44 -19.01 -5.26 -0.14
CA LEU A 44 -18.65 -5.95 1.11
C LEU A 44 -18.67 -5.04 2.35
N GLY A 45 -19.05 -3.77 2.17
CA GLY A 45 -19.06 -2.74 3.20
C GLY A 45 -18.30 -1.53 2.69
N THR A 46 -19.00 -0.40 2.63
CA THR A 46 -18.47 0.92 2.32
C THR A 46 -17.16 1.20 3.08
N PHE A 47 -16.08 1.25 2.31
CA PHE A 47 -14.77 1.78 2.72
C PHE A 47 -14.78 3.29 3.03
N SER A 48 -15.92 3.96 2.90
CA SER A 48 -16.13 5.40 3.10
C SER A 48 -16.47 5.82 4.54
N GLY A 49 -16.64 4.88 5.48
CA GLY A 49 -16.95 5.24 6.88
C GLY A 49 -18.43 5.20 7.25
N ASP A 50 -19.30 4.66 6.40
CA ASP A 50 -20.75 4.52 6.69
C ASP A 50 -21.10 3.32 7.58
N ILE A 51 -20.15 2.42 7.85
CA ILE A 51 -20.29 1.36 8.86
C ILE A 51 -19.29 1.64 9.97
N ARG A 52 -19.79 1.79 11.21
CA ARG A 52 -18.98 1.94 12.42
C ARG A 52 -17.90 0.86 12.42
N ARG A 53 -16.62 1.25 12.44
CA ARG A 53 -15.49 0.32 12.57
C ARG A 53 -15.72 -0.60 13.78
N LEU A 54 -16.01 -1.87 13.52
CA LEU A 54 -15.89 -2.93 14.52
C LEU A 54 -14.45 -3.43 14.44
N GLY A 55 -13.65 -3.10 15.45
CA GLY A 55 -12.27 -3.55 15.56
C GLY A 55 -11.21 -2.56 15.07
N THR A 56 -9.98 -3.05 15.03
CA THR A 56 -8.75 -2.33 14.71
C THR A 56 -8.48 -2.29 13.21
N ALA A 57 -7.49 -1.49 12.76
CA ALA A 57 -7.03 -1.53 11.37
C ALA A 57 -6.52 -2.92 10.95
N PHE A 58 -6.01 -3.70 11.91
CA PHE A 58 -5.62 -5.09 11.73
C PHE A 58 -6.83 -5.99 11.43
N ASP A 59 -7.88 -5.88 12.26
CA ASP A 59 -9.10 -6.66 12.10
C ASP A 59 -9.78 -6.35 10.76
N ALA A 60 -9.82 -5.07 10.37
CA ALA A 60 -10.37 -4.65 9.09
C ALA A 60 -9.62 -5.25 7.90
N ALA A 61 -8.27 -5.31 7.96
CA ALA A 61 -7.47 -5.90 6.90
C ALA A 61 -7.70 -7.41 6.78
N LEU A 62 -7.70 -8.14 7.90
CA LEU A 62 -7.95 -9.58 7.92
C LEU A 62 -9.36 -9.93 7.44
N GLU A 63 -10.37 -9.23 7.97
CA GLU A 63 -11.76 -9.46 7.62
C GLU A 63 -12.01 -9.20 6.13
N LYS A 64 -11.35 -8.19 5.56
CA LYS A 64 -11.42 -7.92 4.13
C LYS A 64 -10.86 -9.05 3.28
N ALA A 65 -9.68 -9.58 3.63
CA ALA A 65 -9.13 -10.75 2.92
C ALA A 65 -10.06 -11.95 3.06
N ARG A 66 -10.57 -12.22 4.28
CA ARG A 66 -11.49 -13.33 4.55
C ARG A 66 -12.78 -13.23 3.74
N ARG A 67 -13.44 -12.06 3.71
CA ARG A 67 -14.67 -11.84 2.92
C ARG A 67 -14.45 -12.05 1.43
N ALA A 68 -13.31 -11.60 0.90
CA ALA A 68 -12.97 -11.84 -0.50
C ALA A 68 -12.82 -13.34 -0.81
N CYS A 69 -12.18 -14.11 0.08
CA CYS A 69 -12.13 -15.57 -0.06
C CYS A 69 -13.55 -16.18 -0.07
N LEU A 70 -14.38 -15.84 0.91
CA LEU A 70 -15.73 -16.38 1.05
C LEU A 70 -16.63 -16.08 -0.15
N ALA A 71 -16.54 -14.87 -0.69
CA ALA A 71 -17.42 -14.45 -1.76
C ALA A 71 -17.03 -14.98 -3.15
N THR A 72 -15.77 -15.38 -3.33
CA THR A 72 -15.24 -15.87 -4.61
C THR A 72 -15.01 -17.37 -4.63
N GLY A 73 -14.95 -18.01 -3.46
CA GLY A 73 -14.55 -19.41 -3.31
C GLY A 73 -13.03 -19.64 -3.42
N ILE A 74 -12.22 -18.60 -3.61
CA ILE A 74 -10.76 -18.72 -3.61
C ILE A 74 -10.27 -18.79 -2.17
N ALA A 75 -9.45 -19.78 -1.84
CA ALA A 75 -9.01 -20.02 -0.46
C ALA A 75 -8.10 -18.92 0.11
N ARG A 76 -7.37 -18.20 -0.76
CA ARG A 76 -6.29 -17.29 -0.36
C ARG A 76 -6.54 -15.86 -0.82
N ALA A 77 -6.29 -14.89 0.06
CA ALA A 77 -6.37 -13.49 -0.28
C ALA A 77 -5.37 -12.63 0.49
N VAL A 78 -4.92 -11.54 -0.14
CA VAL A 78 -4.23 -10.43 0.52
C VAL A 78 -5.09 -9.18 0.54
N ALA A 79 -4.96 -8.40 1.62
CA ALA A 79 -5.70 -7.16 1.82
C ALA A 79 -4.80 -6.07 2.42
N SER A 80 -4.78 -4.88 1.81
CA SER A 80 -4.05 -3.73 2.33
C SER A 80 -4.94 -2.82 3.17
N GLU A 81 -4.38 -2.21 4.21
CA GLU A 81 -4.98 -1.10 4.97
C GLU A 81 -3.94 -0.05 5.32
N GLY A 82 -4.39 1.19 5.59
CA GLY A 82 -3.49 2.26 6.00
C GLY A 82 -4.07 3.18 7.06
N SER A 83 -3.21 3.71 7.93
CA SER A 83 -3.55 4.67 8.97
C SER A 83 -2.66 5.91 8.84
N TYR A 84 -3.25 7.07 8.53
CA TYR A 84 -2.53 8.34 8.30
C TYR A 84 -2.96 9.47 9.23
N ARG A 85 -3.81 9.12 10.20
CA ARG A 85 -4.12 9.97 11.35
C ARG A 85 -3.50 9.29 12.57
N PRO A 86 -2.85 10.03 13.48
CA PRO A 86 -2.18 9.43 14.62
C PRO A 86 -3.11 8.48 15.37
N SER A 87 -2.79 7.19 15.34
CA SER A 87 -3.51 6.18 16.11
C SER A 87 -2.69 5.87 17.34
N GLN A 88 -3.01 6.53 18.46
CA GLN A 88 -2.29 6.31 19.71
C GLN A 88 -2.45 4.89 20.26
N THR A 89 -3.49 4.16 19.83
CA THR A 89 -3.79 2.81 20.31
C THR A 89 -3.05 1.73 19.51
N LEU A 90 -2.97 1.86 18.18
CA LEU A 90 -2.36 0.82 17.34
C LEU A 90 -0.90 1.11 16.98
N PHE A 91 -0.57 2.39 16.80
CA PHE A 91 0.77 2.81 16.39
C PHE A 91 1.22 4.03 17.22
N PRO A 92 1.51 3.85 18.53
CA PRO A 92 1.88 4.96 19.40
C PRO A 92 3.12 5.69 18.85
N GLY A 93 2.99 6.99 18.62
CA GLY A 93 4.09 7.84 18.13
C GLY A 93 4.35 7.77 16.62
N ALA A 94 3.71 6.85 15.89
CA ALA A 94 3.85 6.79 14.44
C ALA A 94 3.01 7.88 13.75
N SER A 95 3.61 8.50 12.73
CA SER A 95 2.96 9.47 11.85
C SER A 95 2.01 8.80 10.87
N ASN A 96 2.34 7.59 10.42
CA ASN A 96 1.50 6.76 9.58
C ASN A 96 1.84 5.26 9.76
N ALA A 97 0.98 4.41 9.24
CA ALA A 97 1.21 2.99 9.08
C ALA A 97 0.56 2.49 7.79
N GLU A 98 1.23 1.57 7.09
CA GLU A 98 0.64 0.77 6.01
C GLU A 98 0.73 -0.70 6.40
N LEU A 99 -0.33 -1.45 6.11
CA LEU A 99 -0.56 -2.81 6.56
C LEU A 99 -0.91 -3.71 5.37
N MET A 100 -0.52 -4.97 5.45
CA MET A 100 -0.92 -6.03 4.53
C MET A 100 -1.28 -7.29 5.30
N ALA A 101 -2.53 -7.72 5.17
CA ALA A 101 -3.03 -8.97 5.70
C ALA A 101 -2.99 -10.07 4.63
N PHE A 102 -2.79 -11.30 5.07
CA PHE A 102 -2.95 -12.52 4.29
C PHE A 102 -3.85 -13.50 5.03
N VAL A 103 -4.73 -14.18 4.30
CA VAL A 103 -5.59 -15.25 4.78
C VAL A 103 -5.47 -16.44 3.83
N ASP A 104 -5.33 -17.64 4.40
CA ASP A 104 -5.48 -18.93 3.75
C ASP A 104 -6.51 -19.76 4.52
N LEU A 105 -7.69 -19.95 3.93
CA LEU A 105 -8.79 -20.69 4.54
C LEU A 105 -8.58 -22.21 4.53
N GLU A 106 -7.77 -22.75 3.62
CA GLU A 106 -7.48 -24.19 3.55
C GLU A 106 -6.52 -24.62 4.65
N LYS A 107 -5.54 -23.76 4.98
CA LYS A 107 -4.54 -24.01 6.02
C LYS A 107 -4.93 -23.44 7.40
N ASP A 108 -6.10 -22.82 7.51
CA ASP A 108 -6.54 -22.03 8.67
C ASP A 108 -5.43 -21.09 9.18
N PHE A 109 -4.78 -20.42 8.24
CA PHE A 109 -3.64 -19.56 8.53
C PHE A 109 -3.95 -18.11 8.15
N SER A 110 -3.53 -17.18 9.00
CA SER A 110 -3.57 -15.77 8.67
C SER A 110 -2.42 -15.02 9.31
N CYS A 111 -1.97 -13.96 8.65
CA CYS A 111 -0.92 -13.10 9.16
C CYS A 111 -1.09 -11.66 8.69
N ILE A 112 -0.40 -10.75 9.39
CA ILE A 112 -0.33 -9.35 9.02
C ILE A 112 1.13 -8.92 9.10
N GLU A 113 1.54 -8.15 8.10
CA GLU A 113 2.74 -7.32 8.13
C GLU A 113 2.36 -5.84 8.08
N TYR A 114 3.17 -5.00 8.72
CA TYR A 114 2.99 -3.55 8.66
C TYR A 114 4.34 -2.84 8.77
N LEU A 115 4.37 -1.61 8.25
CA LEU A 115 5.48 -0.68 8.44
C LEU A 115 4.90 0.67 8.86
N THR A 116 5.62 1.38 9.73
CA THR A 116 5.26 2.73 10.19
C THR A 116 6.22 3.76 9.62
N ASP A 117 5.80 5.03 9.66
CA ASP A 117 6.62 6.20 9.31
C ASP A 117 7.23 6.10 7.91
N LEU A 118 6.47 5.49 7.00
CA LEU A 118 6.83 5.40 5.60
C LEU A 118 6.77 6.80 4.96
N PRO A 119 7.57 7.07 3.93
CA PRO A 119 7.63 8.37 3.26
C PRO A 119 6.42 8.63 2.34
N THR A 120 5.21 8.26 2.80
CA THR A 120 3.97 8.68 2.16
C THR A 120 3.81 10.18 2.37
N ARG A 121 3.83 10.94 1.28
CA ARG A 121 3.54 12.37 1.31
C ARG A 121 2.09 12.56 1.71
N PHE A 122 1.91 13.27 2.82
CA PHE A 122 0.62 13.61 3.37
C PHE A 122 0.71 15.00 4.00
N VAL A 123 0.06 15.96 3.37
CA VAL A 123 -0.10 17.33 3.87
C VAL A 123 -1.55 17.76 3.76
N LYS A 124 -1.94 18.68 4.64
CA LYS A 124 -3.27 19.27 4.68
C LYS A 124 -3.21 20.70 5.19
N GLY A 125 -4.21 21.51 4.85
CA GLY A 125 -4.33 22.87 5.35
C GLY A 125 -5.67 23.53 5.02
N ARG A 126 -6.00 24.56 5.81
CA ARG A 126 -7.09 25.51 5.55
C ARG A 126 -6.54 26.64 4.70
N VAL A 127 -7.05 26.79 3.48
CA VAL A 127 -6.51 27.71 2.47
C VAL A 127 -7.63 28.52 1.79
N PRO A 128 -7.33 29.70 1.20
CA PRO A 128 -8.28 30.44 0.38
C PRO A 128 -8.79 29.61 -0.80
N ALA A 129 -10.00 29.89 -1.26
CA ALA A 129 -10.63 29.27 -2.43
C ALA A 129 -10.03 29.70 -3.79
N ASP A 130 -8.71 29.87 -3.83
CA ASP A 130 -7.94 30.31 -4.98
C ASP A 130 -6.69 29.43 -5.12
N PRO A 131 -6.59 28.61 -6.18
CA PRO A 131 -5.41 27.81 -6.50
C PRO A 131 -4.13 28.62 -6.64
N ASN A 132 -4.21 29.92 -6.97
CA ASN A 132 -3.06 30.81 -7.18
C ASN A 132 -2.66 31.60 -5.94
N ALA A 133 -3.46 31.58 -4.87
CA ALA A 133 -3.07 32.19 -3.61
C ALA A 133 -1.79 31.54 -3.08
N ALA A 134 -0.88 32.35 -2.53
CA ALA A 134 0.46 31.89 -2.12
C ALA A 134 0.41 30.67 -1.17
N GLN A 135 -0.49 30.71 -0.18
CA GLN A 135 -0.69 29.62 0.78
C GLN A 135 -1.19 28.32 0.11
N THR A 136 -2.10 28.44 -0.87
CA THR A 136 -2.63 27.31 -1.62
C THR A 136 -1.54 26.68 -2.49
N ARG A 137 -0.77 27.51 -3.22
CA ARG A 137 0.35 27.05 -4.05
C ARG A 137 1.42 26.34 -3.24
N GLU A 138 1.82 26.90 -2.10
CA GLU A 138 2.80 26.28 -1.21
C GLU A 138 2.37 24.87 -0.75
N LEU A 139 1.09 24.71 -0.41
CA LEU A 139 0.55 23.42 0.01
C LEU A 139 0.49 22.41 -1.15
N LEU A 140 0.10 22.85 -2.35
CA LEU A 140 0.09 22.01 -3.57
C LEU A 140 1.51 21.56 -3.96
N ASP A 141 2.49 22.46 -3.88
CA ASP A 141 3.89 22.15 -4.18
C ASP A 141 4.46 21.16 -3.15
N THR A 142 4.16 21.36 -1.86
CA THR A 142 4.58 20.44 -0.78
C THR A 142 3.96 19.04 -0.96
N MET A 143 2.69 18.99 -1.35
CA MET A 143 1.97 17.76 -1.68
C MET A 143 2.62 17.00 -2.85
N GLY A 144 3.22 17.71 -3.81
CA GLY A 144 3.67 17.14 -5.08
C GLY A 144 2.55 17.02 -6.12
N TRP A 145 1.59 17.94 -6.07
CA TRP A 145 0.51 18.06 -7.05
C TRP A 145 1.07 18.55 -8.41
N PRO A 146 0.53 18.11 -9.57
CA PRO A 146 -0.63 17.23 -9.79
C PRO A 146 -0.29 15.73 -9.86
N THR A 147 0.97 15.34 -9.64
CA THR A 147 1.38 13.92 -9.64
C THR A 147 0.68 13.16 -8.54
N ILE A 148 0.69 13.72 -7.32
CA ILE A 148 -0.19 13.32 -6.22
C ILE A 148 -1.48 14.12 -6.34
N LYS A 149 -2.64 13.45 -6.25
CA LYS A 149 -3.93 14.12 -6.39
C LYS A 149 -4.35 14.79 -5.09
N ALA A 150 -5.11 15.86 -5.25
CA ALA A 150 -5.70 16.59 -4.15
C ALA A 150 -7.08 16.05 -3.80
N LEU A 151 -7.44 16.24 -2.53
CA LEU A 151 -8.77 16.08 -1.98
C LEU A 151 -9.19 17.42 -1.40
N VAL A 152 -10.39 17.88 -1.74
CA VAL A 152 -10.93 19.19 -1.31
C VAL A 152 -12.24 18.97 -0.58
N LEU A 153 -12.38 19.58 0.59
CA LEU A 153 -13.61 19.59 1.39
C LEU A 153 -13.90 21.00 1.94
N PRO A 154 -15.15 21.26 2.39
CA PRO A 154 -15.48 22.52 3.04
C PRO A 154 -14.78 22.74 4.38
N GLN A 155 -14.46 21.69 5.14
CA GLN A 155 -13.90 21.74 6.50
C GLN A 155 -13.00 20.52 6.78
N ASP A 156 -12.26 20.51 7.90
CA ASP A 156 -11.48 19.32 8.29
C ASP A 156 -12.44 18.14 8.54
N PRO A 157 -12.19 16.95 7.95
CA PRO A 157 -13.02 15.76 8.14
C PRO A 157 -13.30 15.40 9.61
N ILE A 158 -12.44 15.79 10.54
CA ILE A 158 -12.64 15.57 11.98
C ILE A 158 -13.88 16.29 12.51
N LEU A 159 -14.27 17.41 11.92
CA LEU A 159 -15.45 18.18 12.30
C LEU A 159 -16.77 17.62 11.72
N GLY A 160 -16.66 16.55 10.92
CA GLY A 160 -17.77 15.98 10.15
C GLY A 160 -17.83 16.58 8.76
N THR A 161 -18.05 15.73 7.76
CA THR A 161 -18.23 16.14 6.37
C THR A 161 -19.21 15.20 5.70
N ARG A 162 -20.08 15.73 4.84
CA ARG A 162 -21.02 14.92 4.06
C ARG A 162 -20.30 14.35 2.85
N GLU A 163 -20.60 13.13 2.42
CA GLU A 163 -19.85 12.49 1.33
C GLU A 163 -19.94 13.30 0.02
N GLU A 164 -21.09 13.89 -0.25
CA GLU A 164 -21.36 14.78 -1.39
C GLU A 164 -20.50 16.05 -1.40
N GLU A 165 -19.85 16.39 -0.29
CA GLU A 165 -18.97 17.55 -0.14
C GLU A 165 -17.48 17.19 -0.29
N VAL A 166 -17.15 15.92 -0.59
CA VAL A 166 -15.77 15.45 -0.68
C VAL A 166 -15.37 15.26 -2.14
N PHE A 167 -14.57 16.20 -2.65
CA PHE A 167 -14.02 16.11 -4.00
C PHE A 167 -12.68 15.38 -3.97
N LYS A 168 -12.61 14.21 -4.61
CA LYS A 168 -11.48 13.28 -4.49
C LYS A 168 -10.75 13.15 -5.84
N GLY A 169 -9.43 13.03 -5.86
CA GLY A 169 -8.66 12.63 -7.04
C GLY A 169 -8.37 13.76 -8.03
N ILE A 170 -8.37 15.00 -7.54
CA ILE A 170 -8.23 16.19 -8.37
C ILE A 170 -6.78 16.34 -8.84
N GLY A 171 -6.58 16.37 -10.16
CA GLY A 171 -5.26 16.37 -10.80
C GLY A 171 -5.05 17.42 -11.87
N ASP A 172 -5.97 18.38 -11.99
CA ASP A 172 -5.94 19.45 -12.98
C ASP A 172 -6.48 20.75 -12.37
N GLU A 173 -6.06 21.89 -12.94
CA GLU A 173 -6.38 23.21 -12.39
C GLU A 173 -7.88 23.52 -12.44
N THR A 174 -8.58 23.07 -13.49
CA THR A 174 -10.01 23.36 -13.67
C THR A 174 -10.85 22.65 -12.62
N GLY A 175 -10.61 21.35 -12.42
CA GLY A 175 -11.27 20.56 -11.38
C GLY A 175 -10.94 21.08 -9.98
N LEU A 176 -9.71 21.54 -9.75
CA LEU A 176 -9.31 22.13 -8.47
C LEU A 176 -10.07 23.41 -8.18
N GLN A 177 -10.09 24.37 -9.11
CA GLN A 177 -10.82 25.61 -8.94
C GLN A 177 -12.32 25.37 -8.71
N GLN A 178 -12.92 24.45 -9.48
CA GLN A 178 -14.34 24.12 -9.34
C GLN A 178 -14.66 23.54 -7.96
N ALA A 179 -13.89 22.54 -7.51
CA ALA A 179 -14.06 21.94 -6.19
C ALA A 179 -13.87 22.97 -5.06
N MET A 180 -12.85 23.82 -5.16
CA MET A 180 -12.61 24.88 -4.18
C MET A 180 -13.77 25.87 -4.11
N ASN A 181 -14.32 26.30 -5.25
CA ASN A 181 -15.46 27.21 -5.29
C ASN A 181 -16.71 26.59 -4.64
N ILE A 182 -16.99 25.32 -4.94
CA ILE A 182 -18.14 24.62 -4.36
C ILE A 182 -17.98 24.49 -2.85
N CYS A 183 -16.79 24.05 -2.38
CA CYS A 183 -16.52 23.89 -0.96
C CYS A 183 -16.54 25.22 -0.19
N ALA A 184 -16.05 26.30 -0.80
CA ALA A 184 -16.05 27.63 -0.19
C ALA A 184 -17.46 28.23 -0.07
N ALA A 185 -18.36 27.93 -1.01
CA ALA A 185 -19.73 28.40 -0.97
C ALA A 185 -20.55 27.85 0.20
N VAL A 186 -20.14 26.70 0.75
CA VAL A 186 -20.80 26.04 1.88
C VAL A 186 -19.98 26.13 3.18
N SER A 187 -18.73 26.59 3.13
CA SER A 187 -17.93 26.82 4.32
C SER A 187 -18.30 28.17 4.99
N GLY A 188 -18.34 28.18 6.32
CA GLY A 188 -18.76 29.37 7.08
C GLY A 188 -17.79 30.57 7.02
N ASP A 189 -16.57 30.37 6.56
CA ASP A 189 -15.49 31.35 6.51
C ASP A 189 -14.93 31.58 5.09
N GLY A 190 -15.51 30.94 4.07
CA GLY A 190 -15.05 31.01 2.67
C GLY A 190 -13.70 30.32 2.40
N LEU A 191 -13.11 29.65 3.40
CA LEU A 191 -11.89 28.85 3.23
C LEU A 191 -12.26 27.39 2.91
N VAL A 192 -11.30 26.66 2.35
CA VAL A 192 -11.44 25.23 2.04
C VAL A 192 -10.38 24.42 2.76
N HIS A 193 -10.71 23.17 3.05
CA HIS A 193 -9.74 22.17 3.49
C HIS A 193 -9.15 21.48 2.26
N LEU A 194 -7.86 21.68 2.04
CA LEU A 194 -7.09 21.02 1.00
C LEU A 194 -6.20 19.96 1.66
N GLU A 195 -6.32 18.71 1.23
CA GLU A 195 -5.57 17.57 1.77
C GLU A 195 -5.04 16.69 0.64
N THR A 196 -3.96 15.97 0.91
CA THR A 196 -3.45 14.96 -0.02
C THR A 196 -4.46 13.82 -0.16
N ASP A 197 -4.81 13.44 -1.39
CA ASP A 197 -5.62 12.25 -1.61
C ASP A 197 -4.81 11.00 -1.28
N LEU A 198 -5.13 10.39 -0.14
CA LEU A 198 -4.41 9.22 0.34
C LEU A 198 -4.79 7.94 -0.38
N ARG A 199 -5.71 7.90 -1.34
CA ARG A 199 -5.99 6.66 -2.08
C ARG A 199 -4.73 6.27 -2.87
N ALA A 200 -4.26 5.02 -2.72
CA ALA A 200 -2.93 4.63 -3.23
C ALA A 200 -2.72 4.90 -4.74
N HIS A 201 -3.75 4.71 -5.57
CA HIS A 201 -3.70 5.03 -7.01
C HIS A 201 -3.64 6.53 -7.34
N MET A 202 -3.98 7.38 -6.36
CA MET A 202 -3.89 8.84 -6.43
C MET A 202 -2.60 9.39 -5.80
N ASN A 203 -1.84 8.54 -5.10
CA ASN A 203 -0.61 8.91 -4.40
C ASN A 203 0.50 7.87 -4.65
N PRO A 204 1.39 8.13 -5.63
CA PRO A 204 2.50 7.23 -5.95
C PRO A 204 3.44 6.91 -4.76
N THR A 205 3.62 7.84 -3.82
CA THR A 205 4.46 7.61 -2.63
C THR A 205 3.81 6.63 -1.66
N ARG A 206 2.48 6.68 -1.54
CA ARG A 206 1.71 5.65 -0.84
C ARG A 206 1.77 4.32 -1.59
N MET A 207 1.62 4.32 -2.91
CA MET A 207 1.72 3.08 -3.70
C MET A 207 3.09 2.39 -3.50
N ALA A 208 4.18 3.16 -3.40
CA ALA A 208 5.49 2.63 -3.04
C ALA A 208 5.53 2.07 -1.60
N SER A 209 4.83 2.70 -0.67
CA SER A 209 4.69 2.21 0.72
C SER A 209 3.95 0.85 0.76
N VAL A 210 2.85 0.71 0.02
CA VAL A 210 2.13 -0.56 -0.18
C VAL A 210 3.06 -1.64 -0.73
N ALA A 211 3.89 -1.29 -1.73
CA ALA A 211 4.85 -2.23 -2.32
C ALA A 211 5.84 -2.77 -1.28
N GLN A 212 6.37 -1.90 -0.41
CA GLN A 212 7.32 -2.30 0.64
C GLN A 212 6.70 -3.27 1.64
N VAL A 213 5.46 -2.99 2.11
CA VAL A 213 4.77 -3.91 3.02
C VAL A 213 4.40 -5.22 2.31
N GLY A 214 4.06 -5.17 1.02
CA GLY A 214 3.83 -6.37 0.20
C GLY A 214 5.07 -7.27 0.09
N GLN A 215 6.26 -6.68 -0.04
CA GLN A 215 7.52 -7.43 -0.03
C GLN A 215 7.79 -8.08 1.34
N LEU A 216 7.54 -7.36 2.43
CA LEU A 216 7.68 -7.88 3.79
C LEU A 216 6.73 -9.06 4.03
N LEU A 217 5.47 -8.94 3.59
CA LEU A 217 4.51 -10.05 3.64
C LEU A 217 5.01 -11.25 2.85
N ALA A 218 5.47 -11.06 1.61
CA ALA A 218 5.96 -12.16 0.79
C ALA A 218 7.16 -12.89 1.43
N GLN A 219 8.05 -12.15 2.12
CA GLN A 219 9.14 -12.76 2.89
C GLN A 219 8.64 -13.57 4.09
N ARG A 220 7.60 -13.10 4.80
CA ARG A 220 6.96 -13.89 5.84
C ARG A 220 6.33 -15.15 5.28
N LEU A 221 5.51 -15.06 4.24
CA LEU A 221 4.86 -16.22 3.64
C LEU A 221 5.87 -17.28 3.21
N ARG A 222 7.04 -16.87 2.67
CA ARG A 222 8.12 -17.80 2.36
C ARG A 222 8.62 -18.59 3.58
N ARG A 223 8.73 -17.95 4.74
CA ARG A 223 9.13 -18.60 6.01
C ARG A 223 8.06 -19.57 6.53
N GLU A 224 6.80 -19.29 6.23
CA GLU A 224 5.63 -20.12 6.56
C GLU A 224 5.40 -21.27 5.56
N GLY A 225 6.33 -21.48 4.62
CA GLY A 225 6.29 -22.59 3.66
C GLY A 225 5.45 -22.33 2.42
N TYR A 226 5.03 -21.09 2.15
CA TYR A 226 4.48 -20.71 0.84
C TYR A 226 5.62 -20.42 -0.13
N GLY A 227 5.51 -20.89 -1.36
CA GLY A 227 6.61 -20.82 -2.31
C GLY A 227 6.83 -22.15 -3.00
N PRO A 228 7.50 -22.16 -4.18
CA PRO A 228 7.99 -23.40 -4.73
C PRO A 228 8.87 -24.06 -3.67
N SER A 229 8.58 -25.33 -3.36
CA SER A 229 9.54 -26.16 -2.66
C SER A 229 10.83 -26.09 -3.47
N VAL A 230 11.92 -25.66 -2.83
CA VAL A 230 13.24 -25.82 -3.45
C VAL A 230 13.40 -27.33 -3.56
N GLN A 231 13.05 -27.90 -4.71
CA GLN A 231 13.62 -29.17 -5.11
C GLN A 231 15.12 -28.91 -5.09
N ALA A 232 15.81 -29.46 -4.09
CA ALA A 232 17.25 -29.52 -4.13
C ALA A 232 17.60 -30.05 -5.52
N ALA A 233 18.31 -29.24 -6.31
CA ALA A 233 18.78 -29.69 -7.61
C ALA A 233 19.42 -31.07 -7.38
N PRO A 234 19.11 -32.10 -8.19
CA PRO A 234 19.86 -33.35 -8.11
C PRO A 234 21.33 -32.95 -8.24
N ALA A 235 22.17 -33.40 -7.31
CA ALA A 235 23.59 -33.08 -7.31
C ALA A 235 24.19 -33.51 -8.64
N GLN A 236 24.18 -32.61 -9.63
CA GLN A 236 24.93 -32.77 -10.85
C GLN A 236 26.36 -32.59 -10.42
N GLY A 237 27.08 -33.72 -10.38
CA GLY A 237 28.49 -33.78 -10.01
C GLY A 237 29.24 -32.65 -10.71
N VAL A 238 29.88 -31.81 -9.90
CA VAL A 238 30.70 -30.70 -10.39
C VAL A 238 31.76 -31.31 -11.32
N PRO A 239 31.78 -30.97 -12.63
CA PRO A 239 32.92 -31.31 -13.45
C PRO A 239 34.09 -30.48 -12.93
N ALA A 240 35.18 -31.15 -12.54
CA ALA A 240 36.42 -30.50 -12.16
C ALA A 240 36.94 -29.70 -13.36
N TYR A 241 36.87 -28.38 -13.28
CA TYR A 241 37.60 -27.49 -14.19
C TYR A 241 39.01 -27.31 -13.62
N PRO A 242 40.07 -27.67 -14.38
CA PRO A 242 41.43 -27.41 -13.94
C PRO A 242 41.69 -25.89 -13.98
N TYR A 243 42.07 -25.31 -12.85
CA TYR A 243 42.61 -23.96 -12.81
C TYR A 243 43.95 -23.94 -13.55
N PRO A 244 44.23 -22.94 -14.41
CA PRO A 244 45.57 -22.70 -14.88
C PRO A 244 46.43 -22.16 -13.73
N ASP A 245 47.63 -22.72 -13.58
CA ASP A 245 48.62 -22.34 -12.57
C ASP A 245 48.86 -20.82 -12.54
N LEU A 246 48.60 -20.21 -11.39
CA LEU A 246 49.05 -18.86 -11.09
C LEU A 246 50.49 -18.91 -10.54
N PRO A 247 51.40 -18.03 -10.98
CA PRO A 247 52.79 -18.04 -10.55
C PRO A 247 52.92 -17.70 -9.06
N SER A 248 53.76 -18.47 -8.37
CA SER A 248 54.04 -18.38 -6.94
C SER A 248 54.49 -16.96 -6.54
N SER A 249 53.68 -16.27 -5.74
CA SER A 249 54.13 -15.08 -5.02
C SER A 249 55.07 -15.49 -3.89
N LYS A 250 56.33 -15.09 -4.01
CA LYS A 250 57.34 -15.20 -2.97
C LYS A 250 56.88 -14.47 -1.71
N SER A 251 57.19 -15.10 -0.59
CA SER A 251 57.21 -14.60 0.80
C SER A 251 57.64 -13.14 0.91
N VAL A 252 56.82 -12.33 1.60
CA VAL A 252 57.30 -11.14 2.29
C VAL A 252 56.91 -11.26 3.76
N ASP A 253 57.95 -11.24 4.58
CA ASP A 253 57.95 -11.50 6.01
C ASP A 253 57.16 -10.49 6.85
N ARG A 254 56.63 -11.01 7.96
CA ARG A 254 56.23 -10.24 9.14
C ARG A 254 57.46 -9.78 9.92
N ALA A 255 57.59 -8.48 10.15
CA ALA A 255 58.29 -7.88 11.29
C ALA A 255 57.48 -6.63 11.69
N ILE A 256 56.77 -6.63 12.82
CA ILE A 256 57.20 -6.14 14.15
C ILE A 256 57.84 -4.75 14.06
N PHE A 257 57.18 -3.70 14.59
CA PHE A 257 57.63 -2.93 15.77
C PHE A 257 56.64 -1.81 16.12
N SER A 258 56.45 -1.66 17.45
CA SER A 258 55.91 -0.55 18.26
C SER A 258 54.50 -0.02 17.99
#